data_AF-A0A7X6ZLT4-F1
#
_entry.id   AF-A0A7X6ZLT4-F1
#
_cell.length_a   1.000
_cell.length_b   1.000
_cell.length_c   1.000
_cell.angle_alpha   90.00
_cell.angle_beta   90.00
_cell.angle_gamma   90.00
#
_symmetry.space_group_name_H-M   'P 1'
#
loop_
_entity.id
_entity.type
_entity.pdbx_description
1 polymer ?
#
loop_
_entity_poly.entity_id
_entity_poly.type
_entity_poly.pdbx_seq_one_letter_code
_entity_poly.pdbx_strand_id
1 'polypeptide(L)'
;TSIGESAFWWCWNLTNVVIGNSVTNIGGSAFAACSSLPNITVSLANTAYSSVDGVLFNKNGSELIQCPAGRAGSYTLPDGVTNIGGASFYGCWSLSSVIIPDSVTGIGSWPFEGCASLKSICFHGSAPVYNSYVFSMSPPTVYYRYGATGWTNIFAGCPTAIWPECMSVSVTAEGYVFEIVADENQSVTAEACTNLSSGDWETVGEPFMVPAGNRYTFADPAGAPAARRYYRVVLR
;
A
#
# COMPACT_ATOMS: atom_id res chain seq x y z
N THR A 1 -2.98 33.70 -8.29
CA THR A 1 -3.92 32.64 -8.73
C THR A 1 -3.21 31.35 -9.07
N SER A 2 -1.93 31.38 -9.46
CA SER A 2 -1.17 30.17 -9.79
C SER A 2 0.10 30.04 -8.95
N ILE A 3 0.47 28.80 -8.64
CA ILE A 3 1.80 28.40 -8.13
C ILE A 3 2.49 27.66 -9.26
N GLY A 4 3.69 28.11 -9.63
CA GLY A 4 4.43 27.55 -10.76
C GLY A 4 4.88 26.12 -10.53
N GLU A 5 5.23 25.44 -11.63
CA GLU A 5 5.95 24.17 -11.56
C GLU A 5 7.23 24.36 -10.73
N SER A 6 7.50 23.42 -9.81
CA SER A 6 8.70 23.43 -8.98
C SER A 6 8.94 24.69 -8.14
N ALA A 7 7.91 25.53 -7.91
CA ALA A 7 8.08 26.86 -7.31
C ALA A 7 8.77 26.86 -5.93
N PHE A 8 8.58 25.81 -5.15
CA PHE A 8 9.20 25.61 -3.84
C PHE A 8 9.98 24.29 -3.77
N TRP A 9 10.43 23.74 -4.90
CA TRP A 9 11.25 22.52 -4.88
C TRP A 9 12.50 22.75 -4.00
N TRP A 10 12.77 21.80 -3.08
CA TRP A 10 13.93 21.80 -2.20
C TRP A 10 13.99 22.97 -1.22
N CYS A 11 12.84 23.58 -0.93
CA CYS A 11 12.74 24.50 0.19
C CYS A 11 12.80 23.72 1.52
N TRP A 12 13.99 23.25 1.92
CA TRP A 12 14.21 22.36 3.06
C TRP A 12 13.78 22.96 4.40
N ASN A 13 13.72 24.28 4.52
CA ASN A 13 13.28 24.98 5.72
C ASN A 13 11.81 25.45 5.65
N LEU A 14 11.08 25.10 4.59
CA LEU A 14 9.65 25.43 4.49
C LEU A 14 8.86 24.55 5.46
N THR A 15 8.28 25.18 6.49
CA THR A 15 7.57 24.46 7.57
C THR A 15 6.05 24.63 7.51
N ASN A 16 5.56 25.61 6.74
CA ASN A 16 4.14 25.92 6.68
C ASN A 16 3.72 26.30 5.25
N VAL A 17 2.68 25.63 4.74
CA VAL A 17 2.02 25.95 3.48
C VAL A 17 0.51 25.95 3.70
N VAL A 18 -0.12 27.07 3.32
CA VAL A 18 -1.58 27.23 3.27
C VAL A 18 -1.98 27.64 1.86
N ILE A 19 -2.71 26.77 1.16
CA ILE A 19 -3.26 27.07 -0.17
C ILE A 19 -4.52 27.94 0.01
N GLY A 20 -4.42 29.20 -0.38
CA GLY A 20 -5.52 30.17 -0.29
C GLY A 20 -6.67 29.87 -1.27
N ASN A 21 -7.84 30.46 -1.01
CA ASN A 21 -9.06 30.28 -1.81
C ASN A 21 -8.91 30.66 -3.30
N SER A 22 -8.05 31.65 -3.61
CA SER A 22 -7.84 32.15 -4.99
C SER A 22 -6.82 31.35 -5.81
N VAL A 23 -6.26 30.25 -5.27
CA VAL A 23 -5.32 29.40 -6.01
C VAL A 23 -6.11 28.41 -6.86
N THR A 24 -5.94 28.51 -8.19
CA THR A 24 -6.65 27.68 -9.18
C THR A 24 -5.71 26.78 -9.97
N ASN A 25 -4.39 26.99 -9.87
CA ASN A 25 -3.39 26.16 -10.55
C ASN A 25 -2.15 25.98 -9.67
N ILE A 26 -1.68 24.74 -9.55
CA ILE A 26 -0.44 24.34 -8.87
C ILE A 26 0.31 23.45 -9.87
N GLY A 27 1.49 23.89 -10.30
CA GLY A 27 2.32 23.12 -11.23
C GLY A 27 2.89 21.85 -10.59
N GLY A 28 3.38 20.95 -11.44
CA GLY A 28 4.04 19.72 -11.00
C GLY A 28 5.19 20.00 -10.04
N SER A 29 5.39 19.10 -9.07
CA SER A 29 6.49 19.18 -8.09
C SER A 29 6.58 20.49 -7.29
N ALA A 30 5.51 21.29 -7.22
CA ALA A 30 5.56 22.64 -6.65
C ALA A 30 6.10 22.67 -5.21
N PHE A 31 5.91 21.60 -4.42
CA PHE A 31 6.42 21.48 -3.05
C PHE A 31 7.27 20.20 -2.85
N ALA A 32 7.81 19.64 -3.93
CA ALA A 32 8.61 18.41 -3.86
C ALA A 32 9.85 18.60 -2.98
N ALA A 33 10.18 17.57 -2.18
CA ALA A 33 11.35 17.52 -1.32
C ALA A 33 11.53 18.73 -0.36
N CYS A 34 10.42 19.35 0.08
CA CYS A 34 10.38 20.26 1.23
C CYS A 34 10.40 19.46 2.54
N SER A 35 11.59 19.03 3.00
CA SER A 35 11.71 18.05 4.10
C SER A 35 11.28 18.50 5.47
N SER A 36 11.26 19.80 5.74
CA SER A 36 10.71 20.32 7.00
C SER A 36 9.22 20.60 6.92
N LEU A 37 8.55 20.32 5.80
CA LEU A 37 7.12 20.55 5.63
C LEU A 37 6.36 19.32 6.12
N PRO A 38 5.63 19.37 7.25
CA PRO A 38 4.90 18.20 7.77
C PRO A 38 3.53 18.04 7.11
N ASN A 39 2.92 19.14 6.64
CA ASN A 39 1.59 19.16 6.04
C ASN A 39 1.44 20.32 5.06
N ILE A 40 0.53 20.14 4.10
CA ILE A 40 0.01 21.18 3.20
C ILE A 40 -1.47 21.35 3.54
N THR A 41 -1.88 22.53 3.97
CA THR A 41 -3.29 22.81 4.26
C THR A 41 -3.94 23.60 3.13
N VAL A 42 -5.25 23.44 2.95
CA VAL A 42 -6.01 24.11 1.89
C VAL A 42 -7.22 24.80 2.52
N SER A 43 -7.48 26.04 2.13
CA SER A 43 -8.69 26.75 2.54
C SER A 43 -9.95 26.00 2.14
N LEU A 44 -10.92 25.88 3.04
CA LEU A 44 -12.23 25.25 2.75
C LEU A 44 -12.96 25.93 1.58
N ALA A 45 -12.70 27.22 1.36
CA ALA A 45 -13.27 28.00 0.25
C ALA A 45 -12.50 27.84 -1.08
N ASN A 46 -11.39 27.11 -1.11
CA ASN A 46 -10.70 26.81 -2.36
C ASN A 46 -11.57 25.87 -3.22
N THR A 47 -11.72 26.20 -4.50
CA THR A 47 -12.59 25.47 -5.44
C THR A 47 -11.84 24.46 -6.32
N ALA A 48 -10.50 24.49 -6.33
CA ALA A 48 -9.65 23.66 -7.19
C ALA A 48 -8.93 22.53 -6.43
N TYR A 49 -8.68 22.70 -5.14
CA TYR A 49 -7.87 21.80 -4.32
C TYR A 49 -8.53 21.46 -2.99
N SER A 50 -8.06 20.38 -2.39
CA SER A 50 -8.41 19.94 -1.04
C SER A 50 -7.17 19.38 -0.33
N SER A 51 -7.25 19.26 0.99
CA SER A 51 -6.22 18.59 1.79
C SER A 51 -6.85 17.57 2.70
N VAL A 52 -6.30 16.36 2.70
CA VAL A 52 -6.73 15.25 3.56
C VAL A 52 -5.48 14.75 4.27
N ASP A 53 -5.54 14.73 5.61
CA ASP A 53 -4.37 14.41 6.45
C ASP A 53 -3.11 15.21 6.05
N GLY A 54 -3.24 16.48 5.69
CA GLY A 54 -2.10 17.32 5.29
C GLY A 54 -1.46 16.95 3.94
N VAL A 55 -2.05 16.04 3.16
CA VAL A 55 -1.66 15.73 1.77
C VAL A 55 -2.54 16.54 0.81
N LEU A 56 -1.94 17.09 -0.23
CA LEU A 56 -2.62 17.91 -1.23
C LEU A 56 -3.26 17.05 -2.32
N PHE A 57 -4.54 17.30 -2.57
CA PHE A 57 -5.33 16.67 -3.63
C PHE A 57 -6.00 17.71 -4.51
N ASN A 58 -6.48 17.28 -5.67
CA ASN A 58 -7.49 18.04 -6.42
C ASN A 58 -8.80 18.17 -5.61
N LYS A 59 -9.73 19.03 -6.05
CA LYS A 59 -10.91 19.38 -5.23
C LYS A 59 -11.79 18.18 -4.87
N ASN A 60 -11.98 17.26 -5.80
CA ASN A 60 -12.82 16.07 -5.62
C ASN A 60 -12.09 14.91 -4.91
N GLY A 61 -10.78 15.04 -4.64
CA GLY A 61 -9.99 14.01 -3.99
C GLY A 61 -9.56 12.85 -4.89
N SER A 62 -9.83 12.89 -6.20
CA SER A 62 -9.52 11.79 -7.11
C SER A 62 -8.04 11.72 -7.51
N GLU A 63 -7.26 12.77 -7.29
CA GLU A 63 -5.84 12.82 -7.63
C GLU A 63 -5.01 13.34 -6.46
N LEU A 64 -4.03 12.53 -6.05
CA LEU A 64 -3.00 12.95 -5.10
C LEU A 64 -1.96 13.78 -5.85
N ILE A 65 -1.85 15.05 -5.48
CA ILE A 65 -0.96 16.01 -6.13
C ILE A 65 0.40 16.05 -5.43
N GLN A 66 0.42 16.16 -4.10
CA GLN A 66 1.65 16.26 -3.34
C GLN A 66 1.48 15.78 -1.90
N CYS A 67 2.22 14.74 -1.54
CA CYS A 67 2.54 14.38 -0.17
C CYS A 67 3.68 15.28 0.34
N PRO A 68 3.57 15.85 1.55
CA PRO A 68 4.61 16.67 2.15
C PRO A 68 5.84 15.80 2.49
N ALA A 69 7.03 16.23 2.05
CA ALA A 69 8.26 15.45 2.20
C ALA A 69 8.74 15.28 3.64
N GLY A 70 8.25 16.10 4.58
CA GLY A 70 8.46 15.92 6.02
C GLY A 70 7.57 14.85 6.67
N ARG A 71 6.71 14.16 5.91
CA ARG A 71 5.94 13.01 6.42
C ARG A 71 6.88 11.84 6.73
N ALA A 72 6.67 11.24 7.90
CA ALA A 72 7.39 10.06 8.37
C ALA A 72 6.42 8.92 8.68
N GLY A 73 6.93 7.68 8.67
CA GLY A 73 6.14 6.49 8.98
C GLY A 73 5.29 6.03 7.79
N SER A 74 4.06 5.61 8.04
CA SER A 74 3.17 5.09 6.99
C SER A 74 2.18 6.14 6.48
N TYR A 75 1.68 5.93 5.27
CA TYR A 75 0.56 6.69 4.73
C TYR A 75 -0.45 5.78 4.05
N THR A 76 -1.74 6.02 4.27
CA THR A 76 -2.83 5.32 3.59
C THR A 76 -3.55 6.34 2.72
N LEU A 77 -3.61 6.08 1.41
CA LEU A 77 -4.39 6.93 0.51
C LEU A 77 -5.88 6.78 0.84
N PRO A 78 -6.66 7.89 0.86
CA PRO A 78 -8.11 7.81 1.01
C PRO A 78 -8.78 7.02 -0.12
N ASP A 79 -9.89 6.35 0.20
CA ASP A 79 -10.73 5.71 -0.82
C ASP A 79 -11.22 6.72 -1.86
N GLY A 80 -11.35 6.28 -3.11
CA GLY A 80 -11.80 7.13 -4.21
C GLY A 80 -10.68 7.92 -4.92
N VAL A 81 -9.44 7.86 -4.43
CA VAL A 81 -8.28 8.32 -5.19
C VAL A 81 -8.09 7.40 -6.40
N THR A 82 -8.10 7.95 -7.60
CA THR A 82 -7.93 7.19 -8.85
C THR A 82 -6.54 7.35 -9.47
N ASN A 83 -5.86 8.47 -9.15
CA ASN A 83 -4.56 8.81 -9.72
C ASN A 83 -3.56 9.26 -8.65
N ILE A 84 -2.32 8.79 -8.78
CA ILE A 84 -1.15 9.28 -8.04
C ILE A 84 -0.35 10.17 -8.99
N GLY A 85 -0.29 11.47 -8.71
CA GLY A 85 0.40 12.44 -9.55
C GLY A 85 1.90 12.21 -9.67
N GLY A 86 2.51 12.76 -10.71
CA GLY A 86 3.97 12.73 -10.88
C GLY A 86 4.69 13.50 -9.76
N ALA A 87 5.83 12.98 -9.30
CA ALA A 87 6.58 13.52 -8.16
C ALA A 87 5.81 13.66 -6.83
N SER A 88 4.65 13.02 -6.71
CA SER A 88 3.74 13.30 -5.61
C SER A 88 4.27 12.88 -4.23
N PHE A 89 5.13 11.88 -4.14
CA PHE A 89 5.88 11.51 -2.92
C PHE A 89 7.38 11.83 -3.04
N TYR A 90 7.80 12.63 -4.03
CA TYR A 90 9.21 12.86 -4.30
C TYR A 90 9.94 13.42 -3.07
N GLY A 91 11.01 12.73 -2.67
CA GLY A 91 11.85 13.10 -1.54
C GLY A 91 11.20 12.93 -0.16
N CYS A 92 10.15 12.11 -0.01
CA CYS A 92 9.64 11.70 1.30
C CYS A 92 10.63 10.75 1.99
N TRP A 93 11.77 11.26 2.45
CA TRP A 93 12.91 10.46 2.93
C TRP A 93 12.60 9.59 4.15
N SER A 94 11.64 9.97 4.97
CA SER A 94 11.26 9.27 6.21
C SER A 94 9.98 8.43 6.09
N LEU A 95 9.35 8.39 4.92
CA LEU A 95 8.18 7.56 4.65
C LEU A 95 8.61 6.09 4.53
N SER A 96 8.05 5.22 5.36
CA SER A 96 8.41 3.81 5.46
C SER A 96 7.50 2.87 4.70
N SER A 97 6.21 3.21 4.56
CA SER A 97 5.25 2.41 3.81
C SER A 97 4.08 3.22 3.29
N VAL A 98 3.47 2.74 2.20
CA VAL A 98 2.26 3.34 1.62
C VAL A 98 1.21 2.27 1.32
N ILE A 99 -0.04 2.52 1.70
CA ILE A 99 -1.20 1.72 1.31
C ILE A 99 -1.97 2.47 0.22
N ILE A 100 -2.16 1.81 -0.92
CA ILE A 100 -2.83 2.30 -2.12
C ILE A 100 -4.18 1.57 -2.24
N PRO A 101 -5.33 2.30 -2.22
CA PRO A 101 -6.65 1.69 -2.33
C PRO A 101 -6.87 1.08 -3.71
N ASP A 102 -7.90 0.24 -3.81
CA ASP A 102 -8.26 -0.49 -5.02
C ASP A 102 -8.71 0.42 -6.18
N SER A 103 -9.16 1.64 -5.87
CA SER A 103 -9.62 2.63 -6.84
C SER A 103 -8.49 3.24 -7.68
N VAL A 104 -7.22 3.09 -7.30
CA VAL A 104 -6.09 3.67 -8.03
C VAL A 104 -5.83 2.87 -9.30
N THR A 105 -5.94 3.54 -10.44
CA THR A 105 -5.73 2.96 -11.78
C THR A 105 -4.55 3.58 -12.52
N GLY A 106 -4.10 4.77 -12.09
CA GLY A 106 -3.01 5.52 -12.72
C GLY A 106 -1.92 5.98 -11.75
N ILE A 107 -0.66 5.81 -12.15
CA ILE A 107 0.52 6.27 -11.43
C ILE A 107 1.39 7.13 -12.37
N GLY A 108 1.67 8.37 -11.96
CA GLY A 108 2.51 9.32 -12.69
C GLY A 108 3.99 8.96 -12.70
N SER A 109 4.81 9.87 -13.23
CA SER A 109 6.27 9.68 -13.30
C SER A 109 6.95 10.01 -11.97
N TRP A 110 7.95 9.21 -11.58
CA TRP A 110 8.77 9.37 -10.35
C TRP A 110 8.01 9.70 -9.05
N PRO A 111 6.79 9.17 -8.79
CA PRO A 111 6.04 9.48 -7.57
C PRO A 111 6.85 9.20 -6.31
N PHE A 112 7.58 8.09 -6.22
CA PHE A 112 8.31 7.68 -5.01
C PHE A 112 9.83 7.84 -5.13
N GLU A 113 10.31 8.59 -6.12
CA GLU A 113 11.74 8.83 -6.26
C GLU A 113 12.29 9.57 -5.03
N GLY A 114 13.42 9.08 -4.51
CA GLY A 114 14.03 9.64 -3.31
C GLY A 114 13.33 9.29 -1.99
N CYS A 115 12.36 8.37 -1.96
CA CYS A 115 11.78 7.85 -0.72
C CYS A 115 12.72 6.82 -0.05
N ALA A 116 13.86 7.29 0.48
CA ALA A 116 14.97 6.43 0.93
C ALA A 116 14.61 5.42 2.04
N SER A 117 13.60 5.72 2.87
CA SER A 117 13.15 4.81 3.95
C SER A 117 12.01 3.87 3.52
N LEU A 118 11.53 3.98 2.28
CA LEU A 118 10.35 3.24 1.82
C LEU A 118 10.68 1.76 1.65
N LYS A 119 10.12 0.94 2.53
CA LYS A 119 10.35 -0.51 2.56
C LYS A 119 9.27 -1.28 1.82
N SER A 120 8.03 -0.81 1.88
CA SER A 120 6.88 -1.51 1.30
C SER A 120 5.84 -0.56 0.71
N ILE A 121 5.16 -1.04 -0.32
CA ILE A 121 3.90 -0.47 -0.79
C ILE A 121 2.88 -1.58 -0.90
N CYS A 122 1.68 -1.37 -0.37
CA CYS A 122 0.55 -2.27 -0.49
C CYS A 122 -0.45 -1.74 -1.51
N PHE A 123 -0.79 -2.53 -2.52
CA PHE A 123 -1.90 -2.25 -3.41
C PHE A 123 -3.10 -3.11 -3.04
N HIS A 124 -4.25 -2.48 -2.80
CA HIS A 124 -5.49 -3.18 -2.51
C HIS A 124 -6.28 -3.60 -3.77
N GLY A 125 -5.88 -3.13 -4.95
CA GLY A 125 -6.54 -3.45 -6.22
C GLY A 125 -5.63 -4.12 -7.25
N SER A 126 -6.16 -4.21 -8.47
CA SER A 126 -5.40 -4.66 -9.65
C SER A 126 -4.17 -3.78 -9.91
N ALA A 127 -3.17 -4.33 -10.59
CA ALA A 127 -1.96 -3.58 -10.94
C ALA A 127 -2.32 -2.34 -11.77
N PRO A 128 -2.02 -1.12 -11.28
CA PRO A 128 -2.35 0.11 -12.01
C PRO A 128 -1.40 0.32 -13.19
N VAL A 129 -1.85 1.11 -14.17
CA VAL A 129 -0.98 1.60 -15.24
C VAL A 129 -0.06 2.67 -14.65
N TYR A 130 1.21 2.64 -15.02
CA TYR A 130 2.21 3.56 -14.51
C TYR A 130 3.07 4.17 -15.62
N ASN A 131 3.60 5.37 -15.38
CA ASN A 131 4.55 6.04 -16.27
C ASN A 131 6.00 5.63 -15.92
N SER A 132 6.98 6.52 -16.02
CA SER A 132 8.39 6.16 -15.85
C SER A 132 8.87 6.35 -14.41
N TYR A 133 9.88 5.57 -14.00
CA TYR A 133 10.69 5.82 -12.80
C TYR A 133 9.96 5.76 -11.45
N VAL A 134 8.87 4.98 -11.32
CA VAL A 134 8.02 4.92 -10.11
C VAL A 134 8.80 4.78 -8.80
N PHE A 135 9.77 3.86 -8.76
CA PHE A 135 10.60 3.56 -7.58
C PHE A 135 12.09 3.83 -7.82
N SER A 136 12.44 4.78 -8.70
CA SER A 136 13.84 5.10 -8.97
C SER A 136 14.60 5.43 -7.69
N MET A 137 15.83 4.93 -7.58
CA MET A 137 16.76 5.10 -6.44
C MET A 137 16.35 4.45 -5.11
N SER A 138 15.12 3.96 -4.94
CA SER A 138 14.64 3.39 -3.67
C SER A 138 13.59 2.31 -3.92
N PRO A 139 14.00 1.10 -4.37
CA PRO A 139 13.06 0.02 -4.71
C PRO A 139 12.47 -0.61 -3.44
N PRO A 140 11.16 -0.48 -3.17
CA PRO A 140 10.51 -1.19 -2.06
C PRO A 140 10.18 -2.63 -2.45
N THR A 141 9.70 -3.41 -1.49
CA THR A 141 8.90 -4.60 -1.83
C THR A 141 7.48 -4.14 -2.17
N VAL A 142 7.01 -4.48 -3.37
CA VAL A 142 5.65 -4.19 -3.78
C VAL A 142 4.78 -5.35 -3.34
N TYR A 143 3.69 -5.04 -2.67
CA TYR A 143 2.72 -6.03 -2.27
C TYR A 143 1.37 -5.75 -2.90
N TYR A 144 0.61 -6.81 -3.10
CA TYR A 144 -0.75 -6.72 -3.60
C TYR A 144 -1.65 -7.71 -2.87
N ARG A 145 -2.95 -7.41 -2.81
CA ARG A 145 -3.95 -8.31 -2.22
C ARG A 145 -4.10 -9.58 -3.05
N TYR A 146 -4.41 -10.68 -2.37
CA TYR A 146 -4.80 -11.91 -3.05
C TYR A 146 -6.05 -11.66 -3.94
N GLY A 147 -6.17 -12.38 -5.05
CA GLY A 147 -7.25 -12.20 -6.02
C GLY A 147 -7.08 -11.00 -6.96
N ALA A 148 -6.23 -10.02 -6.62
CA ALA A 148 -5.97 -8.88 -7.48
C ALA A 148 -5.33 -9.29 -8.81
N THR A 149 -5.80 -8.68 -9.91
CA THR A 149 -5.40 -9.03 -11.27
C THR A 149 -4.30 -8.10 -11.81
N GLY A 150 -3.62 -8.51 -12.89
CA GLY A 150 -2.61 -7.69 -13.56
C GLY A 150 -1.21 -7.70 -12.91
N TRP A 151 -1.04 -8.38 -11.78
CA TRP A 151 0.25 -8.52 -11.11
C TRP A 151 1.13 -9.60 -11.77
N THR A 152 2.41 -9.27 -11.97
CA THR A 152 3.47 -10.24 -12.33
C THR A 152 4.49 -10.29 -11.20
N ASN A 153 5.57 -11.07 -11.32
CA ASN A 153 6.65 -11.12 -10.32
C ASN A 153 7.44 -9.80 -10.18
N ILE A 154 7.25 -8.84 -11.10
CA ILE A 154 7.87 -7.52 -11.08
C ILE A 154 6.82 -6.44 -11.34
N PHE A 155 6.88 -5.33 -10.61
CA PHE A 155 6.10 -4.12 -10.86
C PHE A 155 7.00 -2.91 -10.76
N ALA A 156 7.08 -2.12 -11.84
CA ALA A 156 7.97 -0.96 -11.95
C ALA A 156 9.43 -1.23 -11.50
N GLY A 157 9.97 -2.39 -11.88
CA GLY A 157 11.33 -2.82 -11.56
C GLY A 157 11.53 -3.39 -10.15
N CYS A 158 10.47 -3.49 -9.34
CA CYS A 158 10.53 -4.02 -7.97
C CYS A 158 9.89 -5.41 -7.89
N PRO A 159 10.39 -6.31 -7.02
CA PRO A 159 9.76 -7.60 -6.79
C PRO A 159 8.37 -7.40 -6.17
N THR A 160 7.43 -8.23 -6.60
CA THR A 160 6.07 -8.26 -6.05
C THR A 160 5.87 -9.47 -5.14
N ALA A 161 4.99 -9.33 -4.16
CA ALA A 161 4.55 -10.42 -3.29
C ALA A 161 3.09 -10.23 -2.86
N ILE A 162 2.43 -11.31 -2.49
CA ILE A 162 1.10 -11.21 -1.88
C ILE A 162 1.26 -10.58 -0.49
N TRP A 163 0.38 -9.63 -0.13
CA TRP A 163 0.43 -8.94 1.16
C TRP A 163 0.33 -9.93 2.33
N PRO A 164 1.30 -9.93 3.28
CA PRO A 164 1.39 -10.96 4.30
C PRO A 164 0.33 -10.81 5.41
N GLU A 165 -0.23 -9.62 5.66
CA GLU A 165 -1.22 -9.43 6.75
C GLU A 165 -2.60 -10.01 6.42
N CYS A 166 -2.81 -10.57 5.24
CA CYS A 166 -3.99 -11.42 5.00
C CYS A 166 -3.91 -12.75 5.79
N MET A 167 -2.79 -13.05 6.47
CA MET A 167 -2.62 -14.33 7.17
C MET A 167 -1.72 -14.19 8.41
N SER A 168 -2.32 -14.28 9.59
CA SER A 168 -1.64 -14.44 10.87
C SER A 168 -1.72 -15.92 11.30
N VAL A 169 -0.66 -16.46 11.91
CA VAL A 169 -0.65 -17.84 12.44
C VAL A 169 -0.30 -17.80 13.91
N SER A 170 -1.11 -18.44 14.73
CA SER A 170 -0.89 -18.61 16.16
C SER A 170 -1.03 -20.09 16.55
N VAL A 171 -0.45 -20.47 17.69
CA VAL A 171 -0.56 -21.83 18.24
C VAL A 171 -1.25 -21.72 19.60
N THR A 172 -2.32 -22.48 19.78
CA THR A 172 -3.06 -22.57 21.05
C THR A 172 -2.82 -23.93 21.71
N ALA A 173 -3.31 -24.10 22.94
CA ALA A 173 -3.29 -25.39 23.63
C ALA A 173 -4.11 -26.48 22.90
N GLU A 174 -5.03 -26.08 22.02
CA GLU A 174 -5.94 -26.96 21.27
C GLU A 174 -5.44 -27.25 19.84
N GLY A 175 -4.38 -26.57 19.36
CA GLY A 175 -3.78 -26.81 18.04
C GLY A 175 -3.26 -25.55 17.34
N TYR A 176 -3.08 -25.64 16.02
CA TYR A 176 -2.64 -24.52 15.16
C TYR A 176 -3.82 -23.69 14.71
N VAL A 177 -3.78 -22.38 14.95
CA VAL A 177 -4.82 -21.43 14.57
C VAL A 177 -4.28 -20.53 13.46
N PHE A 178 -4.92 -20.53 12.30
CA PHE A 178 -4.62 -19.60 11.19
C PHE A 178 -5.68 -18.52 11.16
N GLU A 179 -5.33 -17.29 11.53
CA GLU A 179 -6.17 -16.13 11.29
C GLU A 179 -5.98 -15.67 9.84
N ILE A 180 -6.91 -16.06 8.99
CA ILE A 180 -6.98 -15.55 7.61
C ILE A 180 -7.92 -14.35 7.65
N VAL A 181 -7.46 -13.18 7.22
CA VAL A 181 -8.32 -12.02 6.98
C VAL A 181 -8.51 -11.93 5.47
N ALA A 182 -9.65 -12.40 5.00
CA ALA A 182 -10.02 -12.31 3.59
C ALA A 182 -10.76 -11.00 3.34
N ASP A 183 -10.50 -10.32 2.23
CA ASP A 183 -11.21 -9.09 1.83
C ASP A 183 -12.42 -9.37 0.94
N GLU A 184 -12.49 -10.58 0.41
CA GLU A 184 -13.61 -11.15 -0.33
C GLU A 184 -13.91 -12.56 0.19
N ASN A 185 -14.98 -13.18 -0.29
CA ASN A 185 -15.29 -14.56 0.08
C ASN A 185 -14.22 -15.49 -0.52
N GLN A 186 -13.30 -15.95 0.34
CA GLN A 186 -12.14 -16.71 -0.09
C GLN A 186 -12.29 -18.19 0.27
N SER A 187 -12.18 -19.08 -0.72
CA SER A 187 -12.05 -20.51 -0.45
C SER A 187 -10.61 -20.79 -0.02
N VAL A 188 -10.43 -21.53 1.06
CA VAL A 188 -9.10 -21.88 1.57
C VAL A 188 -9.07 -23.33 2.00
N THR A 189 -7.89 -23.94 1.88
CA THR A 189 -7.59 -25.27 2.38
C THR A 189 -6.37 -25.22 3.27
N ALA A 190 -6.43 -25.85 4.44
CA ALA A 190 -5.23 -26.14 5.22
C ALA A 190 -4.55 -27.38 4.64
N GLU A 191 -3.23 -27.35 4.52
CA GLU A 191 -2.43 -28.49 4.12
C GLU A 191 -1.33 -28.74 5.14
N ALA A 192 -0.93 -30.00 5.30
CA ALA A 192 0.15 -30.41 6.18
C ALA A 192 1.14 -31.34 5.47
N CYS A 193 2.40 -31.30 5.91
CA CYS A 193 3.41 -32.27 5.52
C CYS A 193 4.26 -32.67 6.72
N THR A 194 4.88 -33.85 6.68
CA THR A 194 5.83 -34.29 7.73
C THR A 194 7.28 -33.95 7.39
N ASN A 195 7.55 -33.47 6.16
CA ASN A 195 8.88 -33.12 5.70
C ASN A 195 8.83 -31.94 4.70
N LEU A 196 9.29 -30.75 5.12
CA LEU A 196 9.34 -29.56 4.25
C LEU A 196 10.14 -29.78 2.96
N SER A 197 11.15 -30.65 2.97
CA SER A 197 12.02 -30.85 1.80
C SER A 197 11.43 -31.80 0.76
N SER A 198 10.44 -32.64 1.12
CA SER A 198 9.80 -33.53 0.14
C SER A 198 8.73 -32.82 -0.68
N GLY A 199 8.09 -31.78 -0.10
CA GLY A 199 7.02 -31.05 -0.78
C GLY A 199 5.70 -31.83 -0.88
N ASP A 200 5.58 -32.96 -0.18
CA ASP A 200 4.37 -33.78 -0.13
C ASP A 200 3.37 -33.16 0.86
N TRP A 201 2.63 -32.16 0.38
CA TRP A 201 1.58 -31.50 1.15
C TRP A 201 0.25 -32.22 0.94
N GLU A 202 -0.41 -32.60 2.03
CA GLU A 202 -1.73 -33.23 2.03
C GLU A 202 -2.77 -32.26 2.60
N THR A 203 -3.95 -32.22 1.99
CA THR A 203 -5.07 -31.41 2.49
C THR A 203 -5.56 -31.95 3.83
N VAL A 204 -5.72 -31.06 4.81
CA VAL A 204 -6.22 -31.39 6.15
C VAL A 204 -7.55 -30.69 6.36
N GLY A 205 -8.63 -31.47 6.40
CA GLY A 205 -9.99 -30.97 6.44
C GLY A 205 -10.55 -30.60 5.06
N GLU A 206 -11.83 -30.22 5.02
CA GLU A 206 -12.49 -29.79 3.78
C GLU A 206 -12.17 -28.32 3.45
N PRO A 207 -12.14 -27.92 2.16
CA PRO A 207 -12.10 -26.51 1.79
C PRO A 207 -13.24 -25.74 2.46
N PHE A 208 -12.95 -24.54 2.93
CA PHE A 208 -13.93 -23.69 3.60
C PHE A 208 -13.88 -22.26 3.08
N MET A 209 -15.03 -21.59 3.11
CA MET A 209 -15.16 -20.19 2.74
C MET A 209 -14.85 -19.30 3.93
N VAL A 210 -13.94 -18.34 3.75
CA VAL A 210 -13.67 -17.24 4.67
C VAL A 210 -14.39 -16.01 4.11
N PRO A 211 -15.49 -15.55 4.73
CA PRO A 211 -16.15 -14.34 4.29
C PRO A 211 -15.26 -13.10 4.46
N ALA A 212 -15.51 -12.08 3.64
CA ALA A 212 -14.81 -10.79 3.73
C ALA A 212 -14.82 -10.22 5.17
N GLY A 213 -13.67 -9.75 5.65
CA GLY A 213 -13.47 -9.13 6.97
C GLY A 213 -13.46 -10.11 8.15
N ASN A 214 -13.67 -11.41 7.92
CA ASN A 214 -13.72 -12.39 9.00
C ASN A 214 -12.39 -13.07 9.25
N ARG A 215 -12.18 -13.46 10.52
CA ARG A 215 -11.07 -14.31 10.95
C ARG A 215 -11.51 -15.76 10.91
N TYR A 216 -10.63 -16.63 10.43
CA TYR A 216 -10.84 -18.07 10.53
C TYR A 216 -9.99 -18.69 11.64
N THR A 217 -10.36 -19.90 12.07
CA THR A 217 -9.57 -20.74 12.97
C THR A 217 -9.70 -22.19 12.51
N PHE A 218 -8.58 -22.77 12.12
CA PHE A 218 -8.45 -24.20 11.88
C PHE A 218 -8.06 -24.91 13.18
N ALA A 219 -8.40 -26.18 13.32
CA ALA A 219 -7.81 -27.08 14.31
C ALA A 219 -7.51 -28.41 13.62
N ASP A 220 -6.33 -29.00 13.83
CA ASP A 220 -5.97 -30.29 13.22
C ASP A 220 -6.91 -31.39 13.77
N PRO A 221 -7.73 -32.03 12.93
CA PRO A 221 -8.63 -33.12 13.37
C PRO A 221 -7.89 -34.31 13.96
N ALA A 222 -6.60 -34.49 13.65
CA ALA A 222 -5.79 -35.59 14.15
C ALA A 222 -5.38 -35.45 15.63
N GLY A 223 -5.52 -34.26 16.23
CA GLY A 223 -5.02 -33.95 17.58
C GLY A 223 -3.48 -33.96 17.68
N ALA A 224 -2.90 -33.26 18.67
CA ALA A 224 -1.45 -33.22 18.87
C ALA A 224 -0.96 -34.19 19.98
N PRO A 225 0.28 -34.77 19.92
CA PRO A 225 1.24 -34.83 18.81
C PRO A 225 1.88 -36.24 18.60
N ALA A 226 1.96 -36.74 17.35
CA ALA A 226 2.80 -37.92 17.04
C ALA A 226 3.92 -37.67 16.01
N ALA A 227 3.84 -36.61 15.19
CA ALA A 227 4.90 -36.21 14.28
C ALA A 227 4.97 -34.70 14.18
N ARG A 228 6.19 -34.14 14.09
CA ARG A 228 6.38 -32.75 13.66
C ARG A 228 5.80 -32.61 12.26
N ARG A 229 4.63 -31.97 12.16
CA ARG A 229 4.03 -31.56 10.90
C ARG A 229 4.29 -30.08 10.68
N TYR A 230 4.47 -29.73 9.43
CA TYR A 230 4.45 -28.36 8.93
C TYR A 230 3.10 -28.13 8.30
N TYR A 231 2.60 -26.91 8.40
CA TYR A 231 1.28 -26.55 7.90
C TYR A 231 1.40 -25.34 6.99
N ARG A 232 0.56 -25.27 5.97
CA ARG A 232 0.35 -24.08 5.15
C ARG A 232 -1.14 -23.92 4.89
N VAL A 233 -1.54 -22.68 4.66
CA VAL A 233 -2.85 -22.39 4.09
C VAL A 233 -2.65 -22.17 2.60
N VAL A 234 -3.49 -22.83 1.81
CA VAL A 234 -3.57 -22.64 0.37
C VAL A 234 -4.88 -21.94 0.07
N LEU A 235 -4.77 -20.77 -0.56
CA LEU A 235 -5.91 -20.01 -1.05
C LEU A 235 -6.34 -20.61 -2.41
N ARG A 236 -7.63 -20.85 -2.60
CA ARG A 236 -8.23 -21.51 -3.78
C ARG A 236 -9.12 -20.58 -4.59
#